data_AF-A0A0D0C8H0-F1
#
_entry.id   AF-A0A0D0C8H0-F1
#
_cell.length_a   1.000
_cell.length_b   1.000
_cell.length_c   1.000
_cell.angle_alpha   90.00
_cell.angle_beta   90.00
_cell.angle_gamma   90.00
#
_symmetry.space_group_name_H-M   'P 1'
#
loop_
_entity.id
_entity.type
_entity.pdbx_description
1 polymer ?
#
loop_
_entity_poly.entity_id
_entity_poly.type
_entity_poly.pdbx_seq_one_letter_code
_entity_poly.pdbx_strand_id
1 'polypeptide(L)'
;MSNKPISQLSVSSTAGYDATIIIYTSAGTPYTLTPHVTYNKTQSFDLSGVGGLQDGDMFNVGVTTGRGAIAVDNTTTLIYNSASKFAGAYTVSGTAVAPTITFDGVQPI
;
A
#
# COMPACT_ATOMS: atom_id res chain seq x y z
N MET A 1 12.45 1.70 -14.39
CA MET A 1 11.22 1.50 -13.59
C MET A 1 10.08 1.22 -14.56
N SER A 2 9.39 0.09 -14.41
CA SER A 2 8.24 -0.23 -15.27
C SER A 2 7.01 0.46 -14.67
N ASN A 3 6.57 1.57 -15.27
CA ASN A 3 5.37 2.34 -14.90
C ASN A 3 4.08 1.59 -15.27
N LYS A 4 3.94 0.31 -14.90
CA LYS A 4 2.68 -0.41 -15.13
C LYS A 4 1.65 0.13 -14.14
N PRO A 5 0.51 0.67 -14.63
CA PRO A 5 -0.59 1.04 -13.74
C PRO A 5 -1.07 -0.17 -12.96
N ILE A 6 -1.62 0.03 -11.77
CA ILE A 6 -2.11 -1.03 -10.91
C ILE A 6 -3.55 -0.78 -10.50
N SER A 7 -4.29 -1.85 -10.23
CA SER A 7 -5.66 -1.80 -9.70
C SER A 7 -5.74 -2.33 -8.27
N GLN A 8 -4.71 -3.05 -7.82
CA GLN A 8 -4.65 -3.65 -6.49
C GLN A 8 -3.32 -3.42 -5.80
N LEU A 9 -3.30 -3.57 -4.48
CA LEU A 9 -2.08 -3.80 -3.71
C LEU A 9 -2.07 -5.22 -3.17
N SER A 10 -0.89 -5.83 -3.13
CA SER A 10 -0.65 -7.09 -2.43
C SER A 10 0.42 -6.83 -1.38
N VAL A 11 0.04 -6.90 -0.10
CA VAL A 11 0.92 -6.55 1.00
C VAL A 11 1.20 -7.77 1.85
N SER A 12 2.45 -8.22 1.84
CA SER A 12 2.96 -9.26 2.72
C SER A 12 3.43 -8.63 4.03
N SER A 13 3.14 -9.27 5.16
CA SER A 13 3.72 -8.88 6.45
C SER A 13 4.63 -9.99 6.94
N THR A 14 5.86 -9.63 7.30
CA THR A 14 6.78 -10.48 8.08
C THR A 14 6.88 -10.01 9.53
N ALA A 15 6.09 -8.99 9.89
CA ALA A 15 6.09 -8.36 11.19
C ALA A 15 5.26 -9.16 12.20
N GLY A 16 5.66 -9.10 13.48
CA GLY A 16 4.93 -9.70 14.61
C GLY A 16 3.73 -8.86 15.10
N TYR A 17 3.11 -8.07 14.23
CA TYR A 17 1.98 -7.19 14.55
C TYR A 17 1.06 -6.99 13.34
N ASP A 18 -0.17 -6.60 13.60
CA ASP A 18 -1.13 -6.20 12.56
C ASP A 18 -0.85 -4.77 12.11
N ALA A 19 -0.88 -4.56 10.80
CA ALA A 19 -0.50 -3.30 10.17
C ALA A 19 -1.66 -2.69 9.38
N THR A 20 -1.75 -1.38 9.41
CA THR A 20 -2.72 -0.60 8.64
C THR A 20 -2.03 0.04 7.47
N ILE A 21 -2.55 -0.16 6.26
CA ILE A 21 -2.01 0.43 5.04
C ILE A 21 -2.72 1.73 4.74
N ILE A 22 -1.95 2.72 4.32
CA ILE A 22 -2.43 4.07 4.02
C ILE A 22 -2.02 4.43 2.60
N ILE A 23 -2.95 4.98 1.84
CA ILE A 23 -2.72 5.55 0.51
C ILE A 23 -2.58 7.06 0.63
N TYR A 24 -1.48 7.59 0.11
CA TYR A 24 -1.21 9.02 0.02
C TYR A 24 -1.30 9.45 -1.43
N THR A 25 -2.36 10.18 -1.79
CA THR A 25 -2.48 10.83 -3.09
C THR A 25 -1.97 12.26 -3.02
N SER A 26 -1.74 12.89 -4.17
CA SER A 26 -1.44 14.33 -4.24
C SER A 26 -2.62 15.22 -3.82
N ALA A 27 -3.81 14.66 -3.65
CA ALA A 27 -5.08 15.37 -3.59
C ALA A 27 -5.78 15.33 -2.21
N GLY A 28 -5.03 15.31 -1.10
CA GLY A 28 -5.58 15.63 0.22
C GLY A 28 -5.35 14.61 1.33
N THR A 29 -6.41 14.27 2.06
CA THR A 29 -6.34 13.42 3.25
C THR A 29 -5.97 11.98 2.89
N PRO A 30 -5.00 11.36 3.59
CA PRO A 30 -4.62 9.97 3.32
C PRO A 30 -5.78 9.00 3.55
N TYR A 31 -5.91 7.98 2.71
CA TYR A 31 -6.96 6.98 2.82
C TYR A 31 -6.45 5.72 3.51
N THR A 32 -7.17 5.22 4.50
CA THR A 32 -6.82 3.98 5.21
C THR A 32 -7.50 2.78 4.56
N LEU A 33 -6.72 1.77 4.18
CA LEU A 33 -7.24 0.51 3.65
C LEU A 33 -7.77 -0.38 4.76
N THR A 34 -8.87 -1.07 4.46
CA THR A 34 -9.49 -2.08 5.34
C THR A 34 -9.70 -3.38 4.55
N PRO A 35 -9.48 -4.57 5.14
CA PRO A 35 -9.09 -4.82 6.54
C PRO A 35 -7.60 -4.51 6.83
N HIS A 36 -7.17 -4.62 8.09
CA HIS A 36 -5.74 -4.55 8.41
C HIS A 36 -4.97 -5.74 7.84
N VAL A 37 -3.69 -5.56 7.53
CA VAL A 37 -2.77 -6.66 7.19
C VAL A 37 -2.45 -7.41 8.48
N THR A 38 -2.94 -8.64 8.59
CA THR A 38 -2.63 -9.50 9.73
C THR A 38 -1.14 -9.87 9.75
N TYR A 39 -0.57 -9.98 10.94
CA TYR A 39 0.81 -10.46 11.13
C TYR A 39 1.08 -11.77 10.36
N ASN A 40 2.26 -11.87 9.74
CA ASN A 40 2.71 -13.06 8.99
C ASN A 40 1.75 -13.56 7.89
N LYS A 41 0.99 -12.64 7.27
CA LYS A 41 0.10 -12.94 6.15
C LYS A 41 0.30 -11.98 4.99
N THR A 42 -0.14 -12.42 3.81
CA THR A 42 -0.33 -11.57 2.64
C THR A 42 -1.79 -11.20 2.51
N GLN A 43 -2.06 -9.91 2.34
CA GLN A 43 -3.40 -9.35 2.15
C GLN A 43 -3.44 -8.57 0.84
N SER A 44 -4.48 -8.83 0.04
CA SER A 44 -4.74 -8.05 -1.17
C SER A 44 -5.82 -7.00 -0.92
N PHE A 45 -5.67 -5.85 -1.59
CA PHE A 45 -6.55 -4.70 -1.50
C PHE A 45 -6.96 -4.24 -2.89
N ASP A 46 -8.26 -4.19 -3.13
CA ASP A 46 -8.83 -3.52 -4.30
C ASP A 46 -8.81 -2.01 -4.08
N LEU A 47 -8.24 -1.27 -5.04
CA LEU A 47 -8.11 0.18 -4.95
C LEU A 47 -9.32 0.93 -5.50
N SER A 48 -10.26 0.26 -6.17
CA SER A 48 -11.51 0.88 -6.65
C SER A 48 -12.40 1.44 -5.53
N GLY A 49 -12.24 0.91 -4.31
CA GLY A 49 -12.92 1.41 -3.11
C GLY A 49 -12.21 2.57 -2.41
N VAL A 50 -11.06 3.02 -2.89
CA VAL A 50 -10.31 4.12 -2.28
C VAL A 50 -10.98 5.44 -2.64
N GLY A 51 -11.53 6.11 -1.63
CA GLY A 51 -12.22 7.38 -1.82
C GLY A 51 -11.32 8.45 -2.44
N GLY A 52 -11.73 8.95 -3.61
CA GLY A 52 -11.04 10.03 -4.32
C GLY A 52 -9.88 9.59 -5.21
N LEU A 53 -9.64 8.28 -5.39
CA LEU A 53 -8.66 7.77 -6.35
C LEU A 53 -9.30 7.58 -7.73
N GLN A 54 -8.75 8.24 -8.75
CA GLN A 54 -9.22 8.19 -10.13
C GLN A 54 -8.16 7.62 -11.07
N ASP A 55 -8.58 7.11 -12.22
CA ASP A 55 -7.66 6.55 -13.22
C ASP A 55 -6.63 7.61 -13.66
N GLY A 56 -5.35 7.25 -13.57
CA GLY A 56 -4.22 8.14 -13.84
C GLY A 56 -3.64 8.82 -12.59
N ASP A 57 -4.33 8.74 -11.45
CA ASP A 57 -3.82 9.32 -10.21
C ASP A 57 -2.56 8.62 -9.73
N MET A 58 -1.66 9.45 -9.19
CA MET A 58 -0.40 9.01 -8.60
C MET A 58 -0.51 8.96 -7.09
N PHE A 59 0.03 7.90 -6.49
CA PHE A 59 0.01 7.73 -5.05
C PHE A 59 1.23 7.00 -4.50
N ASN A 60 1.47 7.21 -3.21
CA ASN A 60 2.46 6.49 -2.40
C ASN A 60 1.74 5.62 -1.37
N VAL A 61 2.44 4.59 -0.89
CA VAL A 61 1.92 3.66 0.11
C VAL A 61 2.65 3.86 1.42
N GLY A 62 1.90 3.93 2.52
CA GLY A 62 2.43 3.98 3.87
C GLY A 62 1.84 2.90 4.76
N VAL A 63 2.44 2.75 5.94
CA VAL A 63 2.06 1.79 6.97
C VAL A 63 2.05 2.45 8.34
N THR A 64 1.05 2.10 9.15
CA THR A 64 0.99 2.45 10.58
C THR A 64 0.47 1.30 11.43
N THR A 65 0.76 1.36 12.72
CA THR A 65 0.29 0.42 13.75
C THR A 65 -0.59 1.11 14.80
N GLY A 66 -0.73 2.44 14.72
CA GLY A 66 -1.36 3.27 15.76
C GLY A 66 -0.53 3.46 17.03
N ARG A 67 0.67 2.86 17.13
CA ARG A 67 1.55 2.93 18.32
C ARG A 67 2.83 3.74 18.13
N GLY A 68 3.10 4.17 16.90
CA GLY A 68 4.35 4.84 16.54
C GLY A 68 4.21 5.70 15.30
N ALA A 69 5.35 6.02 14.70
CA ALA A 69 5.38 6.82 13.47
C ALA A 69 4.76 6.05 12.29
N ILE A 70 4.19 6.81 11.37
CA ILE A 70 3.80 6.28 10.05
C ILE A 70 5.07 6.21 9.21
N ALA A 71 5.31 5.07 8.56
CA ALA A 71 6.35 4.93 7.55
C ALA A 71 5.72 4.99 6.17
N VAL A 72 6.29 5.79 5.27
CA VAL A 72 5.81 5.98 3.89
C VAL A 72 6.93 5.63 2.93
N ASP A 73 6.62 4.84 1.89
CA ASP A 73 7.54 4.67 0.76
C ASP A 73 7.50 5.93 -0.11
N ASN A 74 8.47 6.81 0.11
CA ASN A 74 8.66 8.04 -0.67
C ASN A 74 9.50 7.84 -1.94
N THR A 75 9.95 6.61 -2.22
CA THR A 75 10.80 6.31 -3.38
C THR A 75 10.01 5.72 -4.54
N THR A 76 8.88 5.07 -4.25
CA THR A 76 8.00 4.48 -5.26
C THR A 76 6.73 5.29 -5.40
N THR A 77 6.44 5.77 -6.60
CA THR A 77 5.12 6.33 -6.94
C THR A 77 4.39 5.40 -7.90
N LEU A 78 3.17 5.02 -7.55
CA LEU A 78 2.32 4.14 -8.35
C LEU A 78 1.26 4.95 -9.08
N ILE A 79 0.78 4.42 -10.21
CA ILE A 79 -0.30 5.01 -10.99
C ILE A 79 -1.52 4.08 -10.88
N TYR A 80 -2.65 4.62 -10.44
CA TYR A 80 -3.90 3.86 -10.38
C TYR A 80 -4.54 3.74 -11.76
N ASN A 81 -5.04 2.56 -12.07
CA ASN A 81 -5.96 2.34 -13.18
C ASN A 81 -6.89 1.17 -12.82
N SER A 82 -8.18 1.45 -12.75
CA SER A 82 -9.25 0.51 -12.40
C SER A 82 -9.27 -0.75 -13.29
N ALA A 83 -8.92 -0.61 -14.56
CA ALA A 83 -8.90 -1.72 -15.53
C ALA A 83 -7.56 -2.50 -15.56
N SER A 84 -6.58 -2.12 -14.73
CA SER A 84 -5.30 -2.81 -14.69
C SER A 84 -5.43 -4.25 -14.20
N LYS A 85 -4.55 -5.12 -14.70
CA LYS A 85 -4.40 -6.53 -14.29
C LYS A 85 -3.17 -6.74 -13.43
N PHE A 86 -2.69 -5.68 -12.78
CA PHE A 86 -1.47 -5.70 -12.00
C PHE A 86 -1.71 -5.20 -10.58
N ALA A 87 -0.98 -5.80 -9.64
CA ALA A 87 -0.89 -5.38 -8.26
C ALA A 87 0.48 -4.79 -7.95
N GLY A 88 0.52 -3.74 -7.13
CA GLY A 88 1.74 -3.28 -6.47
C GLY A 88 2.03 -4.17 -5.27
N ALA A 89 3.16 -4.86 -5.29
CA ALA A 89 3.59 -5.75 -4.21
C ALA A 89 4.44 -4.98 -3.19
N TYR A 90 4.10 -5.12 -1.90
CA TYR A 90 4.84 -4.52 -0.79
C TYR A 90 5.08 -5.53 0.33
N THR A 91 6.16 -5.32 1.08
CA THR A 91 6.44 -6.04 2.31
C THR A 91 6.48 -5.10 3.51
N VAL A 92 5.70 -5.43 4.54
CA VAL A 92 5.73 -4.79 5.86
C VAL A 92 6.67 -5.55 6.79
N SER A 93 7.52 -4.80 7.49
CA SER A 93 8.52 -5.32 8.44
C SER A 93 8.81 -4.30 9.55
N GLY A 94 9.89 -4.49 10.32
CA GLY A 94 10.27 -3.61 11.42
C GLY A 94 9.54 -3.93 12.72
N THR A 95 9.32 -2.91 13.56
CA THR A 95 8.70 -3.08 14.89
C THR A 95 7.39 -2.29 14.99
N ALA A 96 6.56 -2.60 15.99
CA ALA A 96 5.28 -1.92 16.14
C ALA A 96 5.41 -0.40 16.37
N VAL A 97 6.53 0.11 16.87
CA VAL A 97 6.77 1.55 17.10
C VAL A 97 7.52 2.23 15.94
N ALA A 98 8.19 1.43 15.11
CA ALA A 98 8.93 1.87 13.94
C ALA A 98 8.69 0.84 12.81
N PRO A 99 7.50 0.89 12.17
CA PRO A 99 7.19 -0.02 11.08
C PRO A 99 7.97 0.39 9.82
N THR A 100 8.13 -0.55 8.90
CA THR A 100 8.73 -0.31 7.58
C THR A 100 7.84 -0.89 6.51
N ILE A 101 7.78 -0.23 5.36
CA ILE A 101 7.13 -0.74 4.14
C ILE A 101 8.10 -0.60 2.97
N THR A 102 8.25 -1.67 2.19
CA THR A 102 9.19 -1.75 1.06
C THR A 102 8.45 -2.22 -0.18
N PHE A 103 8.67 -1.54 -1.31
CA PHE A 103 8.12 -1.96 -2.60
C PHE A 103 8.94 -3.10 -3.20
N ASP A 104 8.25 -4.20 -3.54
CA ASP A 104 8.88 -5.40 -4.09
C ASP A 104 8.72 -5.49 -5.62
N GLY A 105 7.80 -4.70 -6.20
CA GLY A 105 7.59 -4.61 -7.64
C GLY A 105 6.12 -4.66 -8.05
N VAL A 106 5.90 -4.78 -9.36
CA VAL A 106 4.56 -4.95 -9.95
C VAL A 106 4.41 -6.39 -10.42
N GLN A 107 3.33 -7.04 -10.01
CA GLN A 107 3.02 -8.43 -10.39
C GLN A 107 1.63 -8.55 -11.02
N PRO A 108 1.39 -9.54 -11.90
CA PRO A 108 0.04 -9.86 -12.36
C PRO A 108 -0.87 -10.25 -11.19
N ILE A 109 -2.16 -9.90 -11.31
CA ILE A 109 -3.23 -10.37 -10.40
C ILE A 109 -3.67 -11.77 -10.82
#